data_AF-A0A7G9BM13-F1
#
_entry.id   AF-A0A7G9BM13-F1
#
_cell.length_a   1.000
_cell.length_b   1.000
_cell.length_c   1.000
_cell.angle_alpha   90.00
_cell.angle_beta   90.00
_cell.angle_gamma   90.00
#
_symmetry.space_group_name_H-M   'P 1'
#
loop_
_entity.id
_entity.type
_entity.pdbx_description
1 polymer ?
#
loop_
_entity_poly.entity_id
_entity_poly.type
_entity_poly.pdbx_seq_one_letter_code
_entity_poly.pdbx_strand_id
1 'polypeptide(L)'
;MANTKLTLNIRDRVINNAKAYAKAHHTSLSKIVEHYLASLSEDKVPDAEVSPWVRELAAVKKPIADFDYKEAYHNYLINKYK
;
A
#
# COMPACT_ATOMS: atom_id res chain seq x y z
N MET A 1 0.55 -2.17 -27.16
CA MET A 1 1.72 -1.72 -26.37
C MET A 1 2.78 -2.80 -26.46
N ALA A 2 4.05 -2.43 -26.62
CA ALA A 2 5.14 -3.40 -26.76
C ALA A 2 5.69 -3.76 -25.38
N ASN A 3 5.80 -5.05 -25.09
CA ASN A 3 6.40 -5.54 -23.85
C ASN A 3 7.87 -5.89 -24.08
N THR A 4 8.74 -5.44 -23.20
CA THR A 4 10.18 -5.77 -23.20
C THR A 4 10.53 -6.62 -21.98
N LYS A 5 11.55 -7.46 -22.10
CA LYS A 5 12.05 -8.31 -21.00
C LYS A 5 13.29 -7.67 -20.41
N LEU A 6 13.32 -7.52 -19.08
CA LEU A 6 14.47 -7.06 -18.33
C LEU A 6 15.10 -8.25 -17.59
N THR A 7 16.39 -8.50 -17.82
CA THR A 7 17.17 -9.52 -17.11
C THR A 7 18.16 -8.81 -16.19
N LEU A 8 18.10 -9.12 -14.89
CA LEU A 8 18.95 -8.49 -13.87
C LEU A 8 19.87 -9.54 -13.22
N ASN A 9 21.12 -9.16 -12.99
CA ASN A 9 22.02 -9.94 -12.13
C ASN A 9 21.83 -9.51 -10.67
N ILE A 10 21.31 -10.40 -9.84
CA ILE A 10 20.95 -10.14 -8.45
C ILE A 10 21.53 -11.24 -7.57
N ARG A 11 22.09 -10.87 -6.42
CA ARG A 11 22.60 -11.84 -5.43
C ARG A 11 21.50 -12.80 -4.96
N ASP A 12 21.83 -14.09 -4.84
CA ASP A 12 20.89 -15.16 -4.44
C ASP A 12 20.08 -14.84 -3.18
N ARG A 13 20.74 -14.32 -2.15
CA ARG A 13 20.09 -13.94 -0.89
C ARG A 13 19.00 -12.88 -1.09
N VAL A 14 19.22 -11.93 -2.01
CA VAL A 14 18.30 -10.82 -2.27
C VAL A 14 17.11 -11.33 -3.07
N ILE A 15 17.34 -12.13 -4.11
CA ILE A 15 16.23 -12.67 -4.93
C ILE A 15 15.33 -13.62 -4.12
N ASN A 16 15.89 -14.40 -3.19
CA ASN A 16 15.10 -15.27 -2.32
C ASN A 16 14.20 -14.48 -1.36
N ASN A 17 14.75 -13.45 -0.71
CA ASN A 17 13.98 -12.57 0.16
C ASN A 17 12.87 -11.85 -0.61
N ALA A 18 13.17 -11.36 -1.81
CA ALA A 18 12.20 -10.66 -2.64
C ALA A 18 11.06 -11.59 -3.11
N LYS A 19 11.38 -12.84 -3.47
CA LYS A 19 10.37 -13.87 -3.80
C LYS A 19 9.47 -14.21 -2.60
N ALA A 20 10.06 -14.35 -1.41
CA ALA A 20 9.31 -14.61 -0.18
C ALA A 20 8.34 -13.46 0.13
N TYR A 21 8.81 -12.22 0.01
CA TYR A 21 7.96 -11.03 0.15
C TYR A 21 6.81 -11.03 -0.86
N ALA A 22 7.09 -11.21 -2.16
CA ALA A 22 6.04 -11.23 -3.18
C ALA A 22 4.96 -12.28 -2.89
N LYS A 23 5.36 -13.49 -2.44
CA LYS A 23 4.44 -14.56 -2.05
C LYS A 23 3.58 -14.18 -0.84
N ALA A 24 4.18 -13.60 0.20
CA ALA A 24 3.46 -13.16 1.40
C ALA A 24 2.41 -12.07 1.10
N HIS A 25 2.67 -11.25 0.08
CA HIS A 25 1.78 -10.18 -0.37
C HIS A 25 0.89 -10.57 -1.56
N HIS A 26 0.77 -11.87 -1.86
CA HIS A 26 -0.07 -12.40 -2.96
C HIS A 26 0.17 -11.69 -4.31
N THR A 27 1.42 -11.35 -4.61
CA THR A 27 1.82 -10.64 -5.82
C THR A 27 3.02 -11.31 -6.49
N SER A 28 3.42 -10.83 -7.67
CA SER A 28 4.59 -11.32 -8.40
C SER A 28 5.76 -10.34 -8.31
N LEU A 29 6.98 -10.88 -8.39
CA LEU A 29 8.18 -10.05 -8.38
C LEU A 29 8.23 -9.13 -9.61
N SER A 30 7.79 -9.61 -10.77
CA SER A 30 7.71 -8.80 -11.98
C SER A 30 6.76 -7.61 -11.79
N LYS A 31 5.60 -7.81 -11.17
CA LYS A 31 4.63 -6.74 -10.90
C LYS A 31 5.18 -5.69 -9.92
N ILE A 32 5.90 -6.13 -8.89
CA ILE A 32 6.58 -5.22 -7.94
C ILE A 32 7.60 -4.35 -8.69
N VAL A 33 8.46 -4.97 -9.50
CA VAL A 33 9.53 -4.25 -10.23
C VAL A 33 8.94 -3.33 -11.30
N GLU A 34 7.94 -3.78 -12.05
CA GLU A 34 7.24 -2.97 -13.04
C GLU A 34 6.62 -1.73 -12.40
N HIS A 35 5.92 -1.87 -11.26
CA HIS A 35 5.34 -0.75 -10.54
C HIS A 35 6.40 0.22 -10.03
N TYR A 36 7.52 -0.28 -9.51
CA TYR A 36 8.63 0.58 -9.08
C TYR A 36 9.24 1.34 -10.26
N LEU A 37 9.54 0.66 -11.37
CA LEU A 37 10.09 1.32 -12.56
C LEU A 37 9.10 2.35 -13.15
N ALA A 38 7.81 2.05 -13.17
CA ALA A 38 6.77 3.00 -13.57
C ALA A 38 6.78 4.25 -12.68
N SER A 39 6.97 4.09 -11.36
CA SER A 39 7.07 5.22 -10.42
C SER A 39 8.29 6.12 -10.64
N LEU A 40 9.34 5.63 -11.31
CA LEU A 40 10.53 6.43 -11.65
C LEU A 40 10.33 7.26 -12.92
N SER A 41 9.37 6.89 -13.77
CA SER A 41 9.17 7.46 -15.11
C SER A 41 8.05 8.50 -15.20
N GLU A 42 7.34 8.80 -14.11
CA GLU A 42 6.24 9.77 -14.15
C GLU A 42 6.57 11.07 -13.40
N ASP A 43 6.65 12.14 -14.20
CA ASP A 43 6.39 13.56 -13.84
C ASP A 43 4.97 13.83 -13.31
N LYS A 44 4.25 12.80 -12.84
CA LYS A 44 3.04 12.96 -12.04
C LYS A 44 3.07 11.87 -11.00
N VAL A 45 3.06 12.28 -9.74
CA VAL A 45 2.38 11.51 -8.70
C VAL A 45 1.06 11.07 -9.34
N PRO A 46 0.82 9.77 -9.62
CA PRO A 46 -0.55 9.35 -9.83
C PRO A 46 -1.21 9.81 -8.55
N ASP A 47 -2.10 10.81 -8.63
CA ASP A 47 -2.96 11.21 -7.53
C ASP A 47 -3.46 9.89 -6.96
N ALA A 48 -2.88 9.44 -5.84
CA ALA A 48 -2.76 8.02 -5.55
C ALA A 48 -4.19 7.53 -5.56
N GLU A 49 -4.60 6.85 -6.65
CA GLU A 49 -6.02 6.81 -6.97
C GLU A 49 -6.64 6.00 -5.86
N VAL A 50 -7.23 6.74 -4.91
CA VAL A 50 -7.74 6.16 -3.70
C VAL A 50 -8.75 5.16 -4.21
N SER A 51 -8.50 3.87 -3.95
CA SER A 51 -9.34 2.78 -4.44
C SER A 51 -10.80 3.17 -4.22
N PRO A 52 -11.73 2.89 -5.16
CA PRO A 52 -13.14 3.24 -5.00
C PRO A 52 -13.69 2.87 -3.63
N TRP A 53 -13.27 1.73 -3.08
CA TRP A 53 -13.60 1.30 -1.72
C TRP A 53 -13.04 2.20 -0.61
N VAL A 54 -11.80 2.68 -0.74
CA VAL A 54 -11.20 3.62 0.22
C VAL A 54 -11.85 5.00 0.11
N ARG A 55 -12.28 5.42 -1.09
CA ARG A 55 -13.10 6.64 -1.28
C ARG A 55 -14.46 6.50 -0.62
N GLU A 56 -15.12 5.34 -0.76
CA GLU A 56 -16.37 5.03 -0.07
C GLU A 56 -16.19 5.05 1.45
N LEU A 57 -15.13 4.43 1.98
CA LEU A 57 -14.82 4.47 3.42
C LEU A 57 -14.56 5.90 3.93
N ALA A 58 -13.80 6.70 3.17
CA ALA A 58 -13.47 8.07 3.53
C ALA A 58 -14.69 9.01 3.44
N ALA A 59 -15.57 8.79 2.45
CA ALA A 59 -16.78 9.59 2.26
C ALA A 59 -17.78 9.45 3.42
N VAL A 60 -17.74 8.35 4.16
CA VAL A 60 -18.66 8.08 5.28
C VAL A 60 -18.40 8.97 6.49
N LYS A 61 -17.21 9.59 6.62
CA LYS A 61 -16.89 10.45 7.77
C LYS A 61 -16.35 11.81 7.34
N LYS A 62 -17.15 12.85 7.55
CA LYS A 62 -16.63 14.22 7.60
C LYS A 62 -15.56 14.27 8.70
N PRO A 63 -14.36 14.84 8.44
CA PRO A 63 -13.40 15.05 9.50
C PRO A 63 -14.04 15.95 10.55
N ILE A 64 -14.18 15.43 11.77
CA ILE A 64 -14.63 16.21 12.93
C ILE A 64 -13.40 17.00 13.35
N ALA A 65 -13.45 18.32 13.20
CA ALA A 65 -12.42 19.20 13.75
C ALA A 65 -12.29 18.92 15.26
N ASP A 66 -11.07 18.81 15.75
CA ASP A 66 -10.74 18.57 17.16
C ASP A 66 -11.18 17.21 17.74
N PHE A 67 -11.35 16.18 16.91
CA PHE A 67 -11.57 14.81 17.41
C PHE A 67 -10.32 14.25 18.10
N ASP A 68 -10.33 14.18 19.43
CA ASP A 68 -9.31 13.47 20.20
C ASP A 68 -9.51 11.95 20.11
N TYR A 69 -8.84 11.34 19.13
CA TYR A 69 -8.89 9.91 18.93
C TYR A 69 -8.35 9.11 20.12
N LYS A 70 -7.46 9.68 20.95
CA LYS A 70 -6.86 8.98 22.09
C LYS A 70 -7.87 8.86 23.21
N GLU A 71 -8.57 9.94 23.53
CA GLU A 71 -9.62 9.94 24.55
C GLU A 71 -10.78 9.03 24.14
N ALA A 72 -11.24 9.11 22.88
CA ALA A 72 -12.29 8.25 22.36
C ALA A 72 -11.91 6.75 22.43
N TYR A 73 -10.66 6.42 22.10
CA TYR A 73 -10.16 5.04 22.18
C TYR A 73 -10.05 4.56 23.63
N HIS A 74 -9.57 5.39 24.55
CA HIS A 74 -9.49 5.08 25.97
C HIS A 74 -10.88 4.77 26.55
N ASN A 75 -11.87 5.63 26.28
CA ASN A 75 -13.25 5.46 26.71
C ASN A 75 -13.90 4.19 26.13
N TYR A 76 -13.61 3.87 24.86
CA TYR A 76 -14.05 2.62 24.25
C TYR A 76 -13.49 1.39 24.98
N LEU A 77 -12.19 1.36 25.30
CA LEU A 77 -11.58 0.24 26.01
C LEU A 77 -12.17 0.07 27.41
N ILE A 78 -12.37 1.17 28.14
CA ILE A 78 -13.03 1.13 29.46
C ILE A 78 -14.41 0.48 29.33
N ASN A 79 -15.23 0.90 28.36
CA ASN A 79 -16.58 0.35 28.20
C ASN A 79 -16.59 -1.09 27.67
N LYS A 80 -15.62 -1.49 26.84
CA LYS A 80 -15.53 -2.84 26.29
C LYS A 80 -15.17 -3.88 27.34
N TYR A 81 -14.30 -3.51 28.29
CA TYR A 81 -13.79 -4.39 29.34
C TYR A 81 -14.40 -4.07 30.72
N LYS A 82 -15.55 -3.39 30.75
CA LYS A 82 -16.43 -3.32 31.91
C LYS A 82 -17.20 -4.62 32.09
#